data_AF-A0A316DGF6-F1
#
_entry.id   AF-A0A316DGF6-F1
#
_cell.length_a   1.000
_cell.length_b   1.000
_cell.length_c   1.000
_cell.angle_alpha   90.00
_cell.angle_beta   90.00
_cell.angle_gamma   90.00
#
_symmetry.space_group_name_H-M   'P 1'
#
loop_
_entity.id
_entity.type
_entity.pdbx_description
1 polymer ?
#
loop_
_entity_poly.entity_id
_entity_poly.type
_entity_poly.pdbx_seq_one_letter_code
_entity_poly.pdbx_strand_id
1 'polypeptide(L)'
;MKRILILFFALCIGHSYSQELNEFELESRNKADLVFDKIAKSQSKNLPYLLFGIGNSSYLIIIDRNTHYTRIKANLKQNDSIEVESIKSLDKTIGILEKAFDKSIYHKGFIGFQSEFYKNGYELANGAMSYFVMKDKDWNRYGESCLSVIVKPNPIDIEIYNYFVIGIINE
;
A
#
# COMPACT_ATOMS: atom_id res chain seq x y z
N MET A 1 47.47 -31.65 -19.82
CA MET A 1 46.70 -31.64 -18.55
C MET A 1 45.86 -30.36 -18.49
N LYS A 2 44.60 -30.42 -18.96
CA LYS A 2 43.68 -29.26 -18.92
C LYS A 2 42.92 -29.32 -17.60
N ARG A 3 43.19 -28.37 -16.70
CA ARG A 3 42.42 -28.19 -15.46
C ARG A 3 41.14 -27.42 -15.82
N ILE A 4 40.00 -28.10 -15.77
CA ILE A 4 38.69 -27.46 -15.87
C ILE A 4 38.34 -26.97 -14.46
N LEU A 5 38.37 -25.65 -14.28
CA LEU A 5 37.95 -24.99 -13.05
C LEU A 5 36.42 -24.85 -13.11
N ILE A 6 35.70 -25.71 -12.41
CA ILE A 6 34.23 -25.62 -12.28
C ILE A 6 33.94 -24.61 -11.18
N LEU A 7 33.57 -23.38 -11.56
CA LEU A 7 33.02 -22.39 -10.64
C LEU A 7 31.58 -22.79 -10.29
N PHE A 8 31.36 -23.24 -9.06
CA PHE A 8 30.02 -23.39 -8.50
C PHE A 8 29.44 -21.99 -8.23
N PHE A 9 28.58 -21.52 -9.14
CA PHE A 9 27.73 -20.36 -8.89
C PHE A 9 26.62 -20.79 -7.93
N ALA A 10 26.80 -20.53 -6.63
CA ALA A 10 25.73 -20.64 -5.66
C ALA A 10 24.69 -19.55 -5.96
N LEU A 11 23.70 -19.89 -6.79
CA LEU A 11 22.47 -19.15 -6.93
C LEU A 11 21.74 -19.20 -5.58
N CYS A 12 22.01 -18.22 -4.73
CA CYS A 12 21.12 -17.84 -3.65
C CYS A 12 19.84 -17.31 -4.29
N ILE A 13 18.96 -18.22 -4.73
CA ILE A 13 17.58 -17.90 -5.05
C ILE A 13 16.97 -17.50 -3.71
N GLY A 14 16.98 -16.21 -3.40
CA GLY A 14 16.10 -15.68 -2.38
C GLY A 14 14.69 -16.04 -2.83
N HIS A 15 14.08 -17.05 -2.19
CA HIS A 15 12.67 -17.32 -2.34
C HIS A 15 11.93 -16.11 -1.77
N SER A 16 11.73 -15.10 -2.62
CA SER A 16 10.64 -14.15 -2.44
C SER A 16 9.36 -14.97 -2.59
N TYR A 17 8.87 -15.51 -1.48
CA TYR A 17 7.54 -16.10 -1.40
C TYR A 17 6.54 -14.97 -1.68
N SER A 18 6.27 -14.72 -2.95
CA SER A 18 5.14 -13.90 -3.36
C SER A 18 3.91 -14.74 -3.13
N GLN A 19 3.13 -14.39 -2.09
CA GLN A 19 1.81 -14.97 -1.90
C GLN A 19 0.96 -14.75 -3.16
N GLU A 20 0.31 -15.81 -3.64
CA GLU A 20 -0.70 -15.67 -4.69
C GLU A 20 -1.92 -14.94 -4.12
N LEU A 21 -2.36 -13.91 -4.83
CA LEU A 21 -3.54 -13.16 -4.44
C LEU A 21 -4.80 -13.95 -4.78
N ASN A 22 -5.76 -13.95 -3.86
CA ASN A 22 -7.11 -14.37 -4.22
C ASN A 22 -7.80 -13.31 -5.11
N GLU A 23 -8.95 -13.67 -5.69
CA GLU A 23 -9.69 -12.81 -6.62
C GLU A 23 -10.03 -11.43 -6.02
N PHE A 24 -10.48 -11.41 -4.77
CA PHE A 24 -10.84 -10.17 -4.08
C PHE A 24 -9.62 -9.28 -3.79
N GLU A 25 -8.50 -9.87 -3.38
CA GLU A 25 -7.24 -9.16 -3.16
C GLU A 25 -6.69 -8.56 -4.46
N LEU A 26 -6.78 -9.32 -5.55
CA LEU A 26 -6.39 -8.87 -6.88
C LEU A 26 -7.31 -7.74 -7.37
N GLU A 27 -8.62 -7.85 -7.17
CA GLU A 27 -9.58 -6.78 -7.48
C GLU A 27 -9.25 -5.49 -6.71
N SER A 28 -8.99 -5.61 -5.41
CA SER A 28 -8.68 -4.48 -4.53
C SER A 28 -7.41 -3.76 -4.98
N ARG A 29 -6.35 -4.53 -5.32
CA ARG A 29 -5.11 -3.99 -5.91
C ARG A 29 -5.39 -3.27 -7.24
N ASN A 30 -6.12 -3.91 -8.15
CA ASN A 30 -6.38 -3.36 -9.48
C ASN A 30 -7.18 -2.06 -9.41
N LYS A 31 -8.17 -1.98 -8.52
CA LYS A 31 -8.96 -0.76 -8.31
C LYS A 31 -8.13 0.35 -7.67
N ALA A 32 -7.27 0.04 -6.71
CA ALA A 32 -6.33 1.01 -6.14
C ALA A 32 -5.38 1.58 -7.21
N ASP A 33 -4.81 0.71 -8.06
CA ASP A 33 -3.95 1.14 -9.16
C ASP A 33 -4.70 1.98 -10.19
N LEU A 34 -5.93 1.58 -10.55
CA LEU A 34 -6.80 2.35 -11.44
C LEU A 34 -7.07 3.76 -10.91
N VAL A 35 -7.36 3.88 -9.61
CA VAL A 35 -7.62 5.17 -8.97
C VAL A 35 -6.39 6.06 -9.05
N PHE A 36 -5.22 5.55 -8.65
CA PHE A 36 -3.97 6.29 -8.75
C PHE A 36 -3.65 6.70 -10.20
N ASP A 37 -3.81 5.77 -11.14
CA ASP A 37 -3.49 5.98 -12.55
C ASP A 37 -4.33 7.11 -13.18
N LYS A 38 -5.60 7.22 -12.80
CA LYS A 38 -6.51 8.24 -13.32
C LYS A 38 -6.31 9.61 -12.68
N ILE A 39 -5.98 9.69 -11.38
CA ILE A 39 -6.00 10.99 -10.66
C ILE A 39 -4.61 11.55 -10.36
N ALA A 40 -3.60 10.69 -10.20
CA ALA A 40 -2.32 11.08 -9.62
C ALA A 40 -1.14 10.82 -10.57
N LYS A 41 -1.22 9.84 -11.46
CA LYS A 41 -0.08 9.40 -12.29
C LYS A 41 0.50 10.50 -13.18
N SER A 42 -0.34 11.31 -13.82
CA SER A 42 0.13 12.44 -14.64
C SER A 42 0.86 13.51 -13.82
N GLN A 43 0.55 13.63 -12.53
CA GLN A 43 1.12 14.62 -11.61
C GLN A 43 2.24 14.06 -10.71
N SER A 44 2.51 12.76 -10.77
CA SER A 44 3.31 12.03 -9.78
C SER A 44 4.33 11.08 -10.42
N LYS A 45 4.73 11.34 -11.66
CA LYS A 45 5.74 10.50 -12.33
C LYS A 45 7.01 10.49 -11.48
N ASN A 46 7.40 9.31 -11.01
CA ASN A 46 8.53 9.04 -10.12
C ASN A 46 8.43 9.69 -8.71
N LEU A 47 7.23 10.03 -8.24
CA LEU A 47 7.02 10.46 -6.86
C LEU A 47 6.53 9.28 -6.00
N PRO A 48 7.07 9.10 -4.78
CA PRO A 48 6.52 8.16 -3.82
C PRO A 48 5.09 8.52 -3.45
N TYR A 49 4.27 7.51 -3.17
CA TYR A 49 2.92 7.72 -2.66
C TYR A 49 2.47 6.61 -1.71
N LEU A 50 1.53 6.97 -0.85
CA LEU A 50 0.76 6.06 -0.02
C LEU A 50 -0.67 6.05 -0.53
N LEU A 51 -1.29 4.88 -0.60
CA LEU A 51 -2.69 4.73 -0.95
C LEU A 51 -3.36 3.82 0.06
N PHE A 52 -4.47 4.32 0.60
CA PHE A 52 -5.38 3.57 1.45
C PHE A 52 -6.78 3.59 0.85
N GLY A 53 -7.43 2.44 0.79
CA GLY A 53 -8.80 2.30 0.30
C GLY A 53 -9.67 1.53 1.28
N ILE A 54 -10.97 1.83 1.31
CA ILE A 54 -11.98 1.07 2.05
C ILE A 54 -13.09 0.64 1.08
N GLY A 55 -13.49 -0.63 1.17
CA GLY A 55 -14.63 -1.19 0.43
C GLY A 55 -14.47 -1.16 -1.09
N ASN A 56 -13.24 -1.04 -1.58
CA ASN A 56 -12.92 -0.88 -3.00
C ASN A 56 -13.59 0.34 -3.67
N SER A 57 -14.04 1.33 -2.89
CA SER A 57 -14.82 2.46 -3.37
C SER A 57 -14.29 3.80 -2.87
N SER A 58 -13.90 3.93 -1.61
CA SER A 58 -13.32 5.18 -1.09
C SER A 58 -11.81 5.06 -0.97
N TYR A 59 -11.08 6.10 -1.38
CA TYR A 59 -9.62 6.12 -1.42
C TYR A 59 -9.05 7.41 -0.86
N LEU A 60 -7.94 7.27 -0.15
CA LEU A 60 -7.08 8.34 0.33
C LEU A 60 -5.67 8.11 -0.22
N ILE A 61 -5.16 9.08 -0.97
CA ILE A 61 -3.82 9.05 -1.57
C ILE A 61 -3.01 10.20 -0.99
N ILE A 62 -1.79 9.90 -0.52
CA ILE A 62 -0.80 10.90 -0.12
C ILE A 62 0.39 10.77 -1.06
N ILE A 63 0.73 11.84 -1.77
CA ILE A 63 1.90 11.90 -2.65
C ILE A 63 2.98 12.71 -1.93
N ASP A 64 4.18 12.15 -1.83
CA ASP A 64 5.35 12.88 -1.34
C ASP A 64 5.91 13.77 -2.44
N ARG A 65 5.72 15.09 -2.30
CA ARG A 65 6.41 16.08 -3.13
C ARG A 65 7.52 16.72 -2.32
N ASN A 66 8.59 17.10 -3.00
CA ASN A 66 9.78 17.70 -2.38
C ASN A 66 9.46 18.86 -1.42
N THR A 67 8.39 19.63 -1.67
CA THR A 67 8.04 20.83 -0.88
C THR A 67 6.85 20.64 0.07
N HIS A 68 6.00 19.63 -0.16
CA HIS A 68 4.74 19.42 0.57
C HIS A 68 4.20 18.02 0.28
N TYR A 69 3.26 17.54 1.09
CA TYR A 69 2.45 16.38 0.72
C TYR A 69 1.20 16.83 -0.03
N THR A 70 0.82 16.10 -1.07
CA THR A 70 -0.53 16.25 -1.66
C THR A 70 -1.41 15.12 -1.17
N ARG A 71 -2.49 15.49 -0.47
CA ARG A 71 -3.53 14.56 -0.03
C ARG A 71 -4.71 14.64 -0.99
N ILE A 72 -5.16 13.49 -1.49
CA ILE A 72 -6.29 13.36 -2.40
C ILE A 72 -7.28 12.38 -1.79
N LYS A 73 -8.54 12.80 -1.64
CA LYS A 73 -9.66 11.89 -1.40
C LYS A 73 -10.42 11.68 -2.69
N ALA A 74 -10.76 10.43 -2.98
CA ALA A 74 -11.51 10.09 -4.18
C ALA A 74 -12.43 8.90 -3.95
N ASN A 75 -13.55 8.88 -4.66
CA ASN A 75 -14.52 7.80 -4.66
C ASN A 75 -14.58 7.17 -6.07
N LEU A 76 -14.32 5.87 -6.15
CA LEU A 76 -14.53 5.03 -7.32
C LEU A 76 -15.99 4.60 -7.39
N LYS A 77 -16.67 4.95 -8.48
CA LYS A 77 -18.03 4.53 -8.77
C LYS A 77 -18.02 3.17 -9.48
N GLN A 78 -19.18 2.50 -9.52
CA GLN A 78 -19.32 1.18 -10.16
C GLN A 78 -18.99 1.15 -11.66
N ASN A 79 -19.11 2.29 -12.35
CA ASN A 79 -18.77 2.42 -13.77
C ASN A 79 -17.30 2.82 -14.00
N ASP A 80 -16.44 2.60 -13.00
CA ASP A 80 -15.03 3.01 -12.99
C ASP A 80 -14.78 4.52 -13.15
N SER A 81 -15.81 5.36 -13.07
CA SER A 81 -15.60 6.80 -12.94
C SER A 81 -15.10 7.13 -11.54
N ILE A 82 -14.25 8.15 -11.45
CA ILE A 82 -13.67 8.60 -10.19
C ILE A 82 -14.15 10.01 -9.91
N GLU A 83 -14.72 10.19 -8.74
CA GLU A 83 -15.09 11.48 -8.18
C GLU A 83 -14.01 11.90 -7.17
N VAL A 84 -13.27 12.97 -7.49
CA VAL A 84 -12.31 13.55 -6.54
C VAL A 84 -13.08 14.42 -5.57
N GLU A 85 -13.09 14.02 -4.30
CA GLU A 85 -13.81 14.72 -3.23
C GLU A 85 -13.01 15.92 -2.72
N SER A 86 -11.70 15.75 -2.55
CA SER A 86 -10.83 16.85 -2.15
C SER A 86 -9.38 16.64 -2.55
N ILE A 87 -8.67 17.76 -2.74
CA ILE A 87 -7.22 17.82 -2.89
C ILE A 87 -6.71 18.87 -1.90
N LYS A 88 -5.81 18.47 -0.99
CA LYS A 88 -5.21 19.35 0.02
C LYS A 88 -3.70 19.31 -0.07
N SER A 89 -3.05 20.47 0.05
CA SER A 89 -1.61 20.57 0.29
C SER A 89 -1.36 20.53 1.79
N LEU A 90 -0.42 19.70 2.23
CA LEU A 90 -0.04 19.52 3.62
C LEU A 90 1.45 19.80 3.80
N ASP A 91 1.82 20.42 4.92
CA ASP A 91 3.22 20.71 5.24
C ASP A 91 4.03 19.42 5.44
N LYS A 92 5.32 19.45 5.08
CA LYS A 92 6.30 18.38 5.36
C LYS A 92 6.59 18.22 6.85
N THR A 93 6.23 19.18 7.69
CA THR A 93 6.38 19.11 9.16
C THR A 93 5.43 18.11 9.85
N ILE A 94 4.52 17.47 9.10
CA ILE A 94 3.65 16.41 9.62
C ILE A 94 4.47 15.13 9.84
N GLY A 95 5.02 14.96 11.04
CA GLY A 95 5.93 13.85 11.37
C GLY A 95 5.37 12.45 11.14
N ILE A 96 4.05 12.24 11.26
CA ILE A 96 3.45 10.93 10.96
C ILE A 96 3.56 10.55 9.48
N LEU A 97 3.50 11.53 8.57
CA LEU A 97 3.68 11.30 7.13
C LEU A 97 5.15 11.10 6.78
N GLU A 98 6.07 11.80 7.44
CA GLU A 98 7.50 11.53 7.31
C GLU A 98 7.82 10.06 7.67
N LYS A 99 7.32 9.59 8.81
CA LYS A 99 7.41 8.18 9.23
C LYS A 99 6.78 7.25 8.20
N ALA A 100 5.59 7.58 7.68
CA ALA A 100 4.87 6.73 6.71
C ALA A 100 5.58 6.56 5.36
N PHE A 101 6.54 7.44 5.01
CA PHE A 101 7.34 7.28 3.79
C PHE A 101 8.67 6.55 4.02
N ASP A 102 8.99 6.17 5.26
CA ASP A 102 10.14 5.29 5.54
C ASP A 102 9.81 3.86 5.13
N LYS A 103 10.36 3.42 3.99
CA LYS A 103 10.14 2.07 3.47
C LYS A 103 10.66 0.93 4.36
N SER A 104 11.56 1.23 5.29
CA SER A 104 12.18 0.20 6.15
C SER A 104 11.24 -0.34 7.22
N ILE A 105 10.18 0.40 7.57
CA ILE A 105 9.19 -0.01 8.58
C ILE A 105 8.16 -1.00 8.02
N TYR A 106 8.12 -1.19 6.70
CA TYR A 106 7.14 -2.01 6.04
C TYR A 106 7.66 -3.40 5.71
N HIS A 107 6.78 -4.39 5.80
CA HIS A 107 7.05 -5.72 5.27
C HIS A 107 7.18 -5.69 3.74
N LYS A 108 7.87 -6.70 3.21
CA LYS A 108 7.94 -6.99 1.77
C LYS A 108 6.88 -8.03 1.42
N GLY A 109 6.33 -7.95 0.21
CA GLY A 109 5.26 -8.84 -0.23
C GLY A 109 3.88 -8.40 0.27
N PHE A 110 2.88 -9.20 -0.08
CA PHE A 110 1.48 -8.93 0.22
C PHE A 110 1.04 -9.62 1.52
N ILE A 111 0.24 -8.94 2.35
CA ILE A 111 -0.39 -9.52 3.54
C ILE A 111 -1.92 -9.50 3.40
N GLY A 112 -2.49 -10.69 3.22
CA GLY A 112 -3.92 -10.96 3.40
C GLY A 112 -4.16 -11.90 4.59
N PHE A 113 -5.41 -12.25 4.87
CA PHE A 113 -5.75 -13.17 5.97
C PHE A 113 -5.18 -14.59 5.83
N GLN A 114 -4.84 -15.00 4.60
CA GLN A 114 -4.22 -16.29 4.30
C GLN A 114 -2.67 -16.22 4.27
N SER A 115 -2.09 -15.08 4.62
CA SER A 115 -0.63 -14.90 4.62
C SER A 115 0.05 -15.60 5.81
N GLU A 116 1.36 -15.85 5.67
CA GLU A 116 2.19 -16.36 6.77
C GLU A 116 2.13 -15.50 8.04
N PHE A 117 1.83 -14.20 7.91
CA PHE A 117 1.68 -13.29 9.06
C PHE A 117 0.53 -13.72 9.98
N TYR A 118 -0.55 -14.29 9.44
CA TYR A 118 -1.73 -14.74 10.19
C TYR A 118 -1.87 -16.26 10.24
N LYS A 119 -0.81 -17.03 10.02
CA LYS A 119 -0.89 -18.50 10.07
C LYS A 119 -1.37 -19.06 11.41
N ASN A 120 -1.17 -18.29 12.50
CA ASN A 120 -1.62 -18.62 13.85
C ASN A 120 -2.99 -17.99 14.17
N GLY A 121 -3.69 -17.44 13.18
CA GLY A 121 -4.92 -16.66 13.34
C GLY A 121 -4.66 -15.18 13.62
N TYR A 122 -5.76 -14.45 13.75
CA TYR A 122 -5.82 -13.05 14.17
C TYR A 122 -6.69 -12.94 15.42
N GLU A 123 -6.42 -11.95 16.27
CA GLU A 123 -7.17 -11.69 17.50
C GLU A 123 -8.53 -11.03 17.21
N LEU A 124 -8.54 -10.15 16.21
CA LEU A 124 -9.70 -9.35 15.84
C LEU A 124 -9.65 -9.04 14.34
N ALA A 125 -10.80 -9.17 13.68
CA ALA A 125 -11.05 -8.65 12.34
C ALA A 125 -12.49 -8.16 12.28
N ASN A 126 -12.70 -6.88 11.94
CA ASN A 126 -14.04 -6.30 11.87
C ASN A 126 -14.10 -5.09 10.92
N GLY A 127 -15.27 -4.84 10.35
CA GLY A 127 -15.55 -3.77 9.41
C GLY A 127 -15.33 -4.16 7.96
N ALA A 128 -15.46 -3.17 7.08
CA ALA A 128 -15.21 -3.34 5.65
C ALA A 128 -13.76 -3.77 5.38
N MET A 129 -13.51 -4.36 4.21
CA MET A 129 -12.15 -4.61 3.75
C MET A 129 -11.47 -3.28 3.40
N SER A 130 -10.18 -3.21 3.71
CA SER A 130 -9.29 -2.11 3.38
C SER A 130 -8.16 -2.62 2.51
N TYR A 131 -7.55 -1.71 1.75
CA TYR A 131 -6.35 -1.97 0.98
C TYR A 131 -5.34 -0.86 1.25
N PHE A 132 -4.10 -1.22 1.56
CA PHE A 132 -3.02 -0.28 1.79
C PHE A 132 -1.81 -0.62 0.92
N VAL A 133 -1.12 0.40 0.40
CA VAL A 133 0.19 0.24 -0.23
C VAL A 133 0.99 1.53 -0.11
N MET A 134 2.29 1.40 0.16
CA MET A 134 3.28 2.44 -0.10
C MET A 134 4.04 2.08 -1.38
N LYS A 135 4.16 3.02 -2.32
CA LYS A 135 5.04 2.91 -3.48
C LYS A 135 6.17 3.93 -3.41
N ASP A 136 7.40 3.48 -3.65
CA ASP A 136 8.55 4.38 -3.73
C ASP A 136 8.65 5.06 -5.12
N LYS A 137 9.69 5.86 -5.33
CA LYS A 137 9.95 6.56 -6.60
C LYS A 137 10.11 5.63 -7.81
N ASP A 138 10.52 4.39 -7.56
CA ASP A 138 10.71 3.33 -8.57
C ASP A 138 9.45 2.45 -8.68
N TRP A 139 8.38 2.85 -7.98
CA TRP A 139 7.08 2.18 -7.89
C TRP A 139 7.13 0.76 -7.32
N ASN A 140 8.16 0.45 -6.54
CA ASN A 140 8.20 -0.78 -5.75
C ASN A 140 7.15 -0.70 -4.63
N ARG A 141 6.45 -1.80 -4.36
CA ARG A 141 5.40 -1.88 -3.33
C ARG A 141 5.97 -2.29 -1.98
N TYR A 142 5.50 -1.62 -0.93
CA TYR A 142 5.85 -1.88 0.46
C TYR A 142 4.59 -1.84 1.33
N GLY A 143 4.55 -2.71 2.33
CA GLY A 143 3.46 -2.74 3.32
C GLY A 143 2.11 -3.17 2.73
N GLU A 144 2.13 -3.77 1.53
CA GLU A 144 0.91 -4.01 0.77
C GLU A 144 0.00 -5.01 1.49
N SER A 145 -1.22 -4.60 1.82
CA SER A 145 -2.14 -5.45 2.56
C SER A 145 -3.59 -5.26 2.14
N CYS A 146 -4.38 -6.32 2.28
CA CYS A 146 -5.83 -6.29 2.13
C CYS A 146 -6.49 -7.02 3.29
N LEU A 147 -7.01 -6.25 4.25
CA LEU A 147 -7.49 -6.74 5.54
C LEU A 147 -8.71 -5.95 5.99
N SER A 148 -9.46 -6.43 6.97
CA SER A 148 -10.52 -5.65 7.58
C SER A 148 -9.98 -4.33 8.16
N VAL A 149 -10.77 -3.25 8.08
CA VAL A 149 -10.40 -1.91 8.59
C VAL A 149 -9.94 -1.98 10.04
N ILE A 150 -10.57 -2.82 10.87
CA ILE A 150 -10.09 -3.13 12.22
C ILE A 150 -9.48 -4.53 12.19
N VAL A 151 -8.17 -4.64 12.44
CA VAL A 151 -7.46 -5.92 12.49
C VAL A 151 -6.38 -5.93 13.57
N LYS A 152 -6.21 -7.06 14.26
CA LYS A 152 -5.14 -7.29 15.26
C LYS A 152 -4.52 -8.68 15.13
N PRO A 153 -3.18 -8.81 15.10
CA PRO A 153 -2.19 -7.72 14.99
C PRO A 153 -2.31 -6.99 13.64
N ASN A 154 -1.96 -5.70 13.56
CA ASN A 154 -1.92 -4.97 12.30
C ASN A 154 -0.49 -5.03 11.70
N PRO A 155 -0.31 -5.42 10.43
CA PRO A 155 1.02 -5.46 9.80
C PRO A 155 1.61 -4.07 9.51
N ILE A 156 0.81 -3.02 9.64
CA ILE A 156 1.22 -1.62 9.49
C ILE A 156 1.28 -0.99 10.89
N ASP A 157 2.24 -0.09 11.08
CA ASP A 157 2.34 0.74 12.28
C ASP A 157 0.99 1.41 12.59
N ILE A 158 0.51 1.22 13.82
CA ILE A 158 -0.86 1.55 14.20
C ILE A 158 -1.15 3.06 14.12
N GLU A 159 -0.16 3.91 14.36
CA GLU A 159 -0.33 5.37 14.26
C GLU A 159 -0.53 5.79 12.81
N ILE A 160 0.28 5.22 11.91
CA ILE A 160 0.16 5.46 10.46
C ILE A 160 -1.18 4.95 9.97
N TYR A 161 -1.53 3.72 10.32
CA TYR A 161 -2.79 3.12 9.90
C TYR A 161 -4.00 3.93 10.38
N ASN A 162 -4.01 4.35 11.65
CA ASN A 162 -5.07 5.20 12.20
C ASN A 162 -5.16 6.56 11.50
N TYR A 163 -4.02 7.16 11.12
CA TYR A 163 -4.03 8.40 10.33
C TYR A 163 -4.82 8.23 9.02
N PHE A 164 -4.62 7.11 8.31
CA PHE A 164 -5.36 6.83 7.07
C PHE A 164 -6.84 6.53 7.31
N VAL A 165 -7.17 5.72 8.33
CA VAL A 165 -8.56 5.39 8.68
C VAL A 165 -9.34 6.64 9.10
N ILE A 166 -8.78 7.49 9.96
CA ILE A 166 -9.41 8.76 10.34
C ILE A 166 -9.51 9.68 9.12
N GLY A 167 -8.42 9.75 8.34
CA GLY A 167 -8.31 10.62 7.19
C GLY A 167 -9.32 10.31 6.08
N ILE A 168 -9.81 9.06 5.97
CA ILE A 168 -10.85 8.67 5.01
C ILE A 168 -12.26 8.84 5.57
N ILE A 169 -12.49 8.61 6.86
CA ILE A 169 -13.83 8.63 7.50
C ILE A 169 -14.29 10.06 7.88
N ASN A 170 -13.41 10.91 8.42
CA ASN A 170 -13.81 12.10 9.20
C ASN A 170 -13.60 13.47 8.51
N GLU A 171 -13.46 13.53 7.20
CA GLU A 171 -13.33 14.80 6.45
C GLU A 171 -13.93 14.65 5.04
#